data_AF-A0A1X1UG64-F1
#
_entry.id   AF-A0A1X1UG64-F1
#
_cell.length_a   1.000
_cell.length_b   1.000
_cell.length_c   1.000
_cell.angle_alpha   90.00
_cell.angle_beta   90.00
_cell.angle_gamma   90.00
#
_symmetry.space_group_name_H-M   'P 1'
#
loop_
_entity.id
_entity.type
_entity.pdbx_description
1 polymer ?
#
loop_
_entity_poly.entity_id
_entity_poly.type
_entity_poly.pdbx_seq_one_letter_code
_entity_poly.pdbx_strand_id
1 'polypeptide(L)'
;MQVVRVNGDRHNRDSVGLFRKKRRPETAPADAKVYYSTPFGDTKDGKQEPFLLEREGIWYVPVFRSVESMKEFYEWMNRAAYMILEGDVKTVMDTNRSLELMKRVGVVIEPLSDHPVEIGPDA
;
A
#
# COMPACT_ATOMS: atom_id res chain seq x y z
N MET A 1 -57.05 -23.06 10.79
CA MET A 1 -55.79 -23.39 10.10
C MET A 1 -56.09 -23.41 8.61
N GLN A 2 -55.33 -22.65 7.83
CA GLN A 2 -55.70 -22.11 6.52
C GLN A 2 -55.35 -23.09 5.39
N VAL A 3 -56.27 -23.27 4.43
CA VAL A 3 -56.08 -24.08 3.22
C VAL A 3 -55.26 -23.29 2.20
N VAL A 4 -54.11 -23.84 1.78
CA VAL A 4 -53.27 -23.26 0.72
C VAL A 4 -53.59 -23.95 -0.61
N ARG A 5 -53.90 -23.15 -1.64
CA ARG A 5 -54.08 -23.62 -3.03
C ARG A 5 -52.73 -23.93 -3.65
N VAL A 6 -52.66 -25.06 -4.36
CA VAL A 6 -51.56 -25.41 -5.28
C VAL A 6 -51.88 -24.83 -6.65
N ASN A 7 -50.94 -24.14 -7.27
CA ASN A 7 -50.92 -23.91 -8.72
C ASN A 7 -49.48 -24.10 -9.22
N GLY A 8 -49.35 -24.95 -10.23
CA GLY A 8 -48.09 -25.42 -10.77
C GLY A 8 -47.45 -24.51 -11.81
N ASP A 9 -46.22 -24.92 -12.13
CA ASP A 9 -45.44 -24.75 -13.35
C ASP A 9 -45.27 -23.36 -13.96
N ARG A 10 -44.02 -22.91 -13.93
CA ARG A 10 -43.22 -22.82 -15.17
C ARG A 10 -41.72 -22.76 -14.89
N HIS A 11 -41.00 -23.69 -15.51
CA HIS A 11 -39.57 -23.61 -15.77
C HIS A 11 -39.27 -22.29 -16.51
N ASN A 12 -38.33 -21.50 -15.99
CA ASN A 12 -37.48 -20.67 -16.82
C ASN A 12 -36.06 -20.74 -16.27
N ARG A 13 -35.15 -21.30 -17.07
CA ARG A 13 -33.71 -21.22 -16.85
C ARG A 13 -33.30 -19.80 -17.14
N ASP A 14 -32.69 -19.12 -16.19
CA ASP A 14 -31.76 -18.04 -16.50
C ASP A 14 -30.58 -18.12 -15.52
N SER A 15 -29.46 -18.55 -16.07
CA SER A 15 -28.16 -18.60 -15.43
C SER A 15 -27.66 -17.17 -15.22
N VAL A 16 -27.88 -16.60 -14.04
CA VAL A 16 -27.27 -15.30 -13.70
C VAL A 16 -25.85 -15.57 -13.20
N GLY A 17 -24.91 -15.24 -14.09
CA GLY A 17 -23.48 -15.30 -13.83
C GLY A 17 -23.09 -14.55 -12.57
N LEU A 18 -22.26 -15.20 -11.76
CA LEU A 18 -21.61 -14.63 -10.60
C LEU A 18 -20.57 -13.60 -11.07
N PHE A 19 -20.99 -12.37 -11.32
CA PHE A 19 -20.09 -11.24 -11.51
C PHE A 19 -19.41 -10.93 -10.18
N ARG A 20 -18.28 -11.59 -9.94
CA ARG A 20 -17.33 -11.24 -8.89
C ARG A 20 -16.78 -9.86 -9.24
N LYS A 21 -17.39 -8.80 -8.70
CA LYS A 21 -16.83 -7.45 -8.73
C LYS A 21 -15.41 -7.54 -8.14
N LYS A 22 -14.39 -7.40 -9.00
CA LYS A 22 -13.02 -7.14 -8.55
C LYS A 22 -13.11 -5.88 -7.70
N ARG A 23 -12.86 -5.99 -6.39
CA ARG A 23 -12.61 -4.82 -5.55
C ARG A 23 -11.44 -4.09 -6.22
N ARG A 24 -11.72 -2.91 -6.79
CA ARG A 24 -10.65 -1.95 -7.05
C ARG A 24 -9.86 -1.81 -5.75
N PRO A 25 -8.52 -1.74 -5.78
CA PRO A 25 -7.79 -1.25 -4.63
C PRO A 25 -8.44 0.09 -4.30
N GLU A 26 -9.03 0.21 -3.11
CA GLU A 26 -9.40 1.52 -2.60
C GLU A 26 -8.11 2.33 -2.62
N THR A 27 -8.04 3.31 -3.51
CA THR A 27 -7.12 4.43 -3.35
C THR A 27 -7.38 4.93 -1.94
N ALA A 28 -6.44 4.67 -1.04
CA ALA A 28 -6.52 5.18 0.30
C ALA A 28 -6.74 6.70 0.17
N PRO A 29 -7.66 7.29 0.95
CA PRO A 29 -7.79 8.74 0.98
C PRO A 29 -6.42 9.39 1.09
N ALA A 30 -6.18 10.52 0.41
CA ALA A 30 -4.91 11.24 0.54
C ALA A 30 -4.56 11.56 2.00
N ASP A 31 -5.58 11.68 2.86
CA ASP A 31 -5.50 11.93 4.29
C ASP A 31 -5.38 10.64 5.15
N ALA A 32 -5.24 9.47 4.52
CA ALA A 32 -5.06 8.23 5.25
C ALA A 32 -3.73 8.24 6.00
N LYS A 33 -3.81 7.95 7.30
CA LYS A 33 -2.64 7.80 8.16
C LYS A 33 -1.70 6.73 7.58
N VAL A 34 -0.42 7.08 7.50
CA VAL A 34 0.67 6.18 7.12
C VAL A 34 1.81 6.24 8.14
N TYR A 35 2.56 5.14 8.18
CA TYR A 35 3.78 4.98 8.95
C TYR A 35 4.97 4.86 8.00
N TYR A 36 6.09 5.46 8.36
CA TYR A 36 7.32 5.44 7.56
C TYR A 36 8.55 5.70 8.43
N SER A 37 9.74 5.66 7.83
CA SER A 37 10.98 6.06 8.51
C SER A 37 11.86 6.91 7.60
N THR A 38 12.98 7.37 8.13
CA THR A 38 14.02 8.01 7.33
C THR A 38 14.48 7.07 6.22
N PRO A 39 14.70 7.57 5.00
CA PRO A 39 15.10 6.74 3.86
C PRO A 39 16.55 6.25 3.96
N PHE A 40 17.37 6.79 4.87
CA PHE A 40 18.75 6.38 5.10
C PHE A 40 18.92 5.79 6.49
N GLY A 41 19.81 4.80 6.61
CA GLY A 41 20.20 4.22 7.90
C GLY A 41 21.26 3.14 7.72
N ASP A 42 21.49 2.38 8.80
CA ASP A 42 22.44 1.28 8.81
C ASP A 42 21.76 -0.07 8.62
N THR A 43 22.45 -0.98 7.95
CA THR A 43 22.14 -2.40 7.91
C THR A 43 22.65 -3.09 9.18
N LYS A 44 22.16 -4.29 9.50
CA LYS A 44 22.59 -5.04 10.70
C LYS A 44 24.08 -5.41 10.68
N ASP A 45 24.72 -5.43 9.51
CA ASP A 45 26.17 -5.62 9.33
C ASP A 45 26.96 -4.29 9.35
N GLY A 46 26.30 -3.16 9.63
CA GLY A 46 26.94 -1.87 9.86
C GLY A 46 27.26 -1.06 8.59
N LYS A 47 26.64 -1.38 7.45
CA LYS A 47 26.75 -0.58 6.23
C LYS A 47 25.65 0.46 6.18
N GLN A 48 25.98 1.66 5.71
CA GLN A 48 24.99 2.69 5.48
C GLN A 48 24.36 2.52 4.09
N GLU A 49 23.04 2.41 4.01
CA GLU A 49 22.30 2.20 2.76
C GLU A 49 21.03 3.07 2.69
N PRO A 50 20.58 3.44 1.47
CA PRO A 50 19.23 3.92 1.27
C PRO A 50 18.24 2.74 1.34
N PHE A 51 17.25 2.84 2.22
CA PHE A 51 16.13 1.90 2.32
C PHE A 51 14.98 2.34 1.40
N LEU A 52 15.26 2.38 0.10
CA LEU A 52 14.34 2.69 -0.98
C LEU A 52 14.10 1.45 -1.83
N LEU A 53 13.01 1.45 -2.59
CA LEU A 53 12.73 0.41 -3.58
C LEU A 53 12.86 0.98 -4.99
N GLU A 54 13.61 0.31 -5.85
CA GLU A 54 13.63 0.62 -7.29
C GLU A 54 12.54 -0.20 -7.99
N ARG A 55 11.70 0.48 -8.78
CA ARG A 55 10.69 -0.14 -9.65
C ARG A 55 10.65 0.63 -10.96
N GLU A 56 10.86 -0.08 -12.07
CA GLU A 56 10.87 0.50 -13.42
C GLU A 56 11.79 1.73 -13.56
N GLY A 57 12.94 1.73 -12.86
CA GLY A 57 13.91 2.83 -12.87
C GLY A 57 13.52 4.05 -12.02
N ILE A 58 12.44 3.95 -11.24
CA ILE A 58 11.99 4.98 -10.29
C ILE A 58 12.23 4.46 -8.87
N TRP A 59 12.77 5.33 -8.02
CA TRP A 59 12.96 5.04 -6.60
C TRP A 59 11.73 5.44 -5.80
N TYR A 60 11.39 4.63 -4.80
CA TYR A 60 10.24 4.85 -3.93
C TYR A 60 10.62 4.76 -2.45
N VAL A 61 10.12 5.71 -1.65
CA VAL A 61 10.09 5.60 -0.19
C VAL A 61 8.95 4.63 0.19
N PRO A 62 9.23 3.59 0.98
CA PRO A 62 8.18 2.70 1.47
C PRO A 62 7.38 3.37 2.59
N VAL A 63 6.05 3.29 2.50
CA VAL A 63 5.11 3.74 3.55
C VAL A 63 4.08 2.64 3.82
N PHE A 64 3.52 2.64 5.03
CA PHE A 64 2.75 1.52 5.54
C PHE A 64 1.45 1.98 6.20
N ARG A 65 0.39 1.18 6.14
CA ARG A 65 -0.88 1.43 6.84
C ARG A 65 -0.86 0.87 8.27
N SER A 66 0.14 0.05 8.61
CA SER A 66 0.37 -0.48 9.95
C SER A 66 1.85 -0.42 10.33
N VAL A 67 2.12 -0.37 11.63
CA VAL A 67 3.49 -0.46 12.16
C VAL A 67 4.06 -1.87 11.98
N GLU A 68 3.19 -2.88 12.00
CA GLU A 68 3.55 -4.29 11.81
C GLU A 68 4.14 -4.53 10.42
N SER A 69 3.45 -4.05 9.36
CA SER A 69 3.94 -4.14 7.98
C SER A 69 5.27 -3.38 7.79
N MET A 70 5.44 -2.25 8.47
CA MET A 70 6.72 -1.51 8.48
C MET A 70 7.85 -2.33 9.11
N LYS A 71 7.59 -2.99 10.23
CA LYS A 71 8.58 -3.84 10.92
C LYS A 71 8.98 -5.02 10.05
N GLU A 72 8.01 -5.70 9.45
CA GLU A 72 8.25 -6.83 8.53
C GLU A 72 9.11 -6.41 7.33
N PHE A 73 8.82 -5.25 6.75
CA PHE A 73 9.61 -4.72 5.65
C PHE A 73 11.06 -4.40 6.05
N TYR A 74 11.28 -3.70 7.17
CA TYR A 74 12.63 -3.35 7.59
C TYR A 74 13.44 -4.55 8.10
N GLU A 75 12.78 -5.58 8.62
CA GLU A 75 13.41 -6.87 8.88
C GLU A 75 13.89 -7.52 7.57
N TRP A 76 13.01 -7.57 6.54
CA TRP A 76 13.35 -8.10 5.22
C TRP A 76 14.50 -7.35 4.54
N MET A 77 14.56 -6.02 4.70
CA MET A 77 15.64 -5.16 4.18
C MET A 77 16.95 -5.23 5.00
N ASN A 78 17.03 -6.03 6.05
CA ASN A 78 18.21 -6.08 6.93
C ASN A 78 18.55 -4.72 7.59
N ARG A 79 17.55 -3.88 7.89
CA ARG A 79 17.75 -2.59 8.56
C ARG A 79 18.04 -2.79 10.06
N ALA A 80 19.06 -2.11 10.58
CA ALA A 80 19.47 -2.23 11.98
C ALA A 80 18.55 -1.47 12.94
N ALA A 81 18.16 -0.25 12.58
CA ALA A 81 17.33 0.61 13.42
C ALA A 81 16.54 1.61 12.56
N TYR A 82 15.40 2.03 13.08
CA TYR A 82 14.53 3.02 12.46
C TYR A 82 13.67 3.74 13.50
N MET A 83 13.35 5.00 13.20
CA MET A 83 12.32 5.75 13.91
C MET A 83 10.98 5.55 13.20
N ILE A 84 9.92 5.23 13.92
CA ILE A 84 8.57 5.19 13.37
C ILE A 84 8.04 6.63 13.33
N LEU A 85 7.85 7.13 12.11
CA LEU A 85 7.20 8.41 11.83
C LEU A 85 5.74 8.14 11.43
N GLU A 86 4.86 9.05 11.82
CA GLU A 86 3.44 9.04 11.46
C GLU A 86 3.12 10.30 10.63
N GLY A 87 2.28 10.16 9.61
CA GLY A 87 1.79 11.28 8.82
C GLY A 87 0.74 10.84 7.81
N ASP A 88 0.58 11.63 6.76
CA ASP A 88 -0.22 11.31 5.58
C ASP A 88 0.68 11.25 4.33
N VAL A 89 0.15 10.69 3.25
CA VAL A 89 0.92 10.49 2.01
C VAL A 89 1.41 11.81 1.42
N LYS A 90 0.58 12.87 1.48
CA LYS A 90 0.93 14.18 0.94
C LYS A 90 2.11 14.80 1.68
N THR A 91 2.12 14.72 3.01
CA THR A 91 3.21 15.21 3.86
C THR A 91 4.52 14.48 3.57
N VAL A 92 4.49 13.16 3.33
CA VAL A 92 5.68 12.38 2.93
C VAL A 92 6.20 12.85 1.56
N MET A 93 5.31 13.00 0.58
CA MET A 93 5.66 13.48 -0.76
C MET A 93 6.25 14.89 -0.73
N ASP A 94 5.64 15.81 0.02
CA ASP A 94 6.12 17.19 0.18
C ASP A 94 7.50 17.22 0.86
N THR A 95 7.71 16.36 1.86
CA THR A 95 9.01 16.21 2.53
C THR A 95 10.08 15.71 1.55
N ASN A 96 9.78 14.67 0.75
CA ASN A 96 10.71 14.17 -0.27
C ASN A 96 11.10 15.26 -1.27
N ARG A 97 10.12 16.05 -1.74
CA ARG A 97 10.35 17.16 -2.69
C ARG A 97 11.21 18.29 -2.11
N SER A 98 11.15 18.49 -0.80
CA SER A 98 11.96 19.51 -0.12
C SER A 98 13.46 19.18 -0.08
N LEU A 99 13.84 17.91 -0.29
CA LEU A 99 15.22 17.44 -0.24
C LEU A 99 15.74 17.19 -1.67
N GLU A 100 16.81 17.88 -2.07
CA GLU A 100 17.35 17.84 -3.45
C GLU A 100 17.66 16.41 -3.93
N LEU A 101 18.14 15.54 -3.03
CA LEU A 101 18.43 14.12 -3.30
C LEU A 101 17.18 13.24 -3.45
N MET A 102 16.04 13.69 -2.92
CA MET A 102 14.79 12.91 -2.86
C MET A 102 13.69 13.44 -3.80
N LYS A 103 13.93 14.56 -4.49
CA LYS A 103 12.91 15.24 -5.32
C LYS A 103 12.33 14.40 -6.47
N ARG A 104 13.01 13.33 -6.87
CA ARG A 104 12.58 12.37 -7.91
C ARG A 104 12.16 11.02 -7.33
N VAL A 105 12.01 10.92 -6.01
CA VAL A 105 11.64 9.69 -5.32
C VAL A 105 10.14 9.72 -5.04
N GLY A 106 9.43 8.69 -5.51
CA GLY A 106 8.01 8.50 -5.26
C GLY A 106 7.74 7.87 -3.89
N VAL A 107 6.48 7.48 -3.68
CA VAL A 107 6.04 6.72 -2.50
C VAL A 107 5.40 5.41 -2.94
N VAL A 108 5.71 4.32 -2.24
CA VAL A 108 5.02 3.04 -2.41
C VAL A 108 4.36 2.63 -1.10
N ILE A 109 3.03 2.48 -1.13
CA ILE A 109 2.22 2.10 0.02
C ILE A 109 2.08 0.58 0.05
N GLU A 110 2.36 -0.03 1.21
CA GLU A 110 2.32 -1.48 1.43
C GLU A 110 3.16 -2.28 0.42
N PRO A 111 4.49 -2.08 0.38
CA PRO A 111 5.37 -2.63 -0.66
C PRO A 111 5.40 -4.16 -0.72
N LEU A 112 5.11 -4.85 0.38
CA LEU A 112 5.07 -6.32 0.46
C LEU A 112 3.67 -6.91 0.23
N SER A 113 2.63 -6.09 0.03
CA SER A 113 1.28 -6.59 -0.23
C SER A 113 1.11 -7.14 -1.65
N ASP A 114 0.05 -7.91 -1.89
CA ASP A 114 -0.32 -8.39 -3.24
C ASP A 114 -0.64 -7.23 -4.21
N HIS A 115 -1.02 -6.06 -3.67
CA HIS A 115 -1.47 -4.91 -4.43
C HIS A 115 -0.86 -3.61 -3.87
N PRO A 116 0.46 -3.41 -4.02
CA PRO A 116 1.12 -2.18 -3.59
C PRO A 116 0.57 -1.00 -4.41
N VAL A 117 0.52 0.18 -3.79
CA VAL A 117 0.10 1.42 -4.47
C VAL A 117 1.33 2.29 -4.70
N GLU A 118 1.66 2.53 -5.96
CA GLU A 118 2.80 3.35 -6.36
C GLU A 118 2.31 4.75 -6.73
N ILE A 119 2.96 5.76 -6.14
CA ILE A 119 2.71 7.17 -6.35
C ILE A 119 4.01 7.76 -6.86
N GLY A 120 4.02 8.14 -8.15
CA GLY A 120 5.20 8.71 -8.79
C GLY A 120 5.60 10.05 -8.18
N PRO A 121 6.86 10.48 -8.37
CA PRO A 121 7.38 11.74 -7.81
C PRO A 121 6.59 12.99 -8.25
N ASP A 122 6.00 12.95 -9.45
CA ASP A 122 5.28 14.07 -10.07
C ASP A 122 3.76 14.07 -9.80
N ALA A 123 3.27 13.18 -8.93
CA ALA A 123 1.85 13.01 -8.61
C ALA A 123 1.24 14.15 -7.76
#